data_AF-A3DER5-F1
#
_entry.id   AF-A3DER5-F1
#
_cell.length_a   1.000
_cell.length_b   1.000
_cell.length_c   1.000
_cell.angle_alpha   90.00
_cell.angle_beta   90.00
_cell.angle_gamma   90.00
#
_symmetry.space_group_name_H-M   'P 1'
#
loop_
_entity.id
_entity.type
_entity.pdbx_description
1 polymer ?
#
loop_
_entity_poly.entity_id
_entity_poly.type
_entity_poly.pdbx_seq_one_letter_code
_entity_poly.pdbx_strand_id
1 'polypeptide(L)'
;MDNKKEVLSTGNEGVKNLMETITSKISVDQSKEILSNLKDSIVENIHERRERATSFINSLKKDKIRNLERLLDVTKRDLKKADKKNYIYITEAGRMVVVDRDMWGDPCTVTIKEGNKVFLRMVKFFKDYPYLFPVFNEKNLKGDIIYMNDGEIWYRDKDVATLVLFKNEKPDFLTINLDKVKAFKEDELLKYLENCKILYLEKKLSDLLLEERKIAVEDIVRVRPGYALYKNNEKTYTILLFDQFKNLCDEFTLRKLPNLSEAALDVLFSLDIVEYVKSKGYAFENFKQDDDYIEYWQEIGSKRVCVMRCKI
;
A
#
# COMPACT_ATOMS: atom_id res chain seq x y z
N MET A 1 -7.46 -23.57 66.17
CA MET A 1 -7.32 -22.17 66.60
C MET A 1 -6.27 -21.52 65.73
N ASP A 2 -6.72 -20.49 65.03
CA ASP A 2 -6.10 -19.78 63.91
C ASP A 2 -5.01 -18.78 64.29
N ASN A 3 -4.08 -18.52 63.36
CA ASN A 3 -3.90 -17.24 62.63
C ASN A 3 -2.45 -17.15 62.10
N LYS A 4 -2.27 -17.27 60.79
CA LYS A 4 -2.26 -16.22 59.74
C LYS A 4 -0.93 -15.45 59.67
N LYS A 5 -0.13 -15.82 58.66
CA LYS A 5 0.93 -15.00 58.05
C LYS A 5 0.28 -13.82 57.32
N GLU A 6 0.65 -12.60 57.68
CA GLU A 6 0.45 -11.42 56.84
C GLU A 6 1.44 -11.46 55.67
N VAL A 7 0.91 -11.43 54.45
CA VAL A 7 1.64 -11.11 53.22
C VAL A 7 1.17 -9.72 52.82
N LEU A 8 2.08 -8.75 52.91
CA LEU A 8 1.89 -7.37 52.45
C LEU A 8 1.64 -7.35 50.94
N SER A 9 0.44 -6.92 50.54
CA SER A 9 0.06 -6.66 49.16
C SER A 9 0.48 -5.24 48.73
N THR A 10 1.69 -5.07 48.22
CA THR A 10 2.21 -3.78 47.71
C THR A 10 2.30 -3.71 46.17
N GLY A 11 1.42 -4.41 45.46
CA GLY A 11 1.50 -4.56 44.00
C GLY A 11 0.60 -3.67 43.12
N ASN A 12 -0.28 -2.84 43.68
CA ASN A 12 -1.38 -2.24 42.90
C ASN A 12 -1.47 -0.70 42.91
N GLU A 13 -0.75 0.00 43.79
CA GLU A 13 -0.76 1.47 43.88
C GLU A 13 0.22 2.13 42.90
N GLY A 14 1.40 1.55 42.68
CA GLY A 14 2.40 2.10 41.76
C GLY A 14 1.95 2.10 40.29
N VAL A 15 1.20 1.08 39.87
CA VAL A 15 0.64 0.98 38.51
C VAL A 15 -0.52 1.98 38.32
N LYS A 16 -1.36 2.17 39.34
CA LYS A 16 -2.43 3.20 39.31
C LYS A 16 -1.87 4.61 39.23
N ASN A 17 -0.85 4.95 40.02
CA ASN A 17 -0.22 6.28 39.99
C ASN A 17 0.49 6.55 38.65
N LEU A 18 1.12 5.55 38.03
CA LEU A 18 1.68 5.68 36.68
C LEU A 18 0.58 5.82 35.61
N MET A 19 -0.52 5.10 35.75
CA MET A 19 -1.69 5.19 34.86
C MET A 19 -2.33 6.58 34.95
N GLU A 20 -2.52 7.12 36.15
CA GLU A 20 -3.03 8.49 36.39
C GLU A 20 -2.05 9.56 35.88
N THR A 21 -0.73 9.34 36.01
CA THR A 21 0.29 10.26 35.47
C THR A 21 0.35 10.25 33.94
N ILE A 22 0.10 9.10 33.31
CA ILE A 22 0.04 9.00 31.84
C ILE A 22 -1.27 9.60 31.32
N THR A 23 -2.40 9.31 31.98
CA THR A 23 -3.72 9.85 31.59
C THR A 23 -3.79 11.37 31.77
N SER A 24 -3.05 11.94 32.73
CA SER A 24 -2.99 13.39 32.98
C SER A 24 -1.97 14.15 32.13
N LYS A 25 -0.98 13.46 31.52
CA LYS A 25 0.02 14.07 30.61
C LYS A 25 -0.35 13.95 29.13
N ILE A 26 -1.38 13.19 28.80
CA ILE A 26 -2.00 13.21 27.47
C ILE A 26 -2.95 14.41 27.45
N SER A 27 -2.67 15.40 26.61
CA SER A 27 -3.60 16.52 26.38
C SER A 27 -4.98 15.96 26.04
N VAL A 28 -5.92 16.17 26.96
CA VAL A 28 -7.31 15.71 26.88
C VAL A 28 -8.02 16.34 25.68
N ASP A 29 -7.52 17.47 25.17
CA ASP A 29 -8.12 18.18 24.04
C ASP A 29 -7.79 17.53 22.69
N GLN A 30 -6.55 17.05 22.48
CA GLN A 30 -6.22 16.33 21.25
C GLN A 30 -6.92 14.97 21.16
N SER A 31 -7.04 14.26 22.28
CA SER A 31 -7.66 12.92 22.33
C SER A 31 -9.17 12.94 22.10
N LYS A 32 -9.85 13.99 22.59
CA LYS A 32 -11.30 14.16 22.40
C LYS A 32 -11.66 14.53 20.96
N GLU A 33 -10.86 15.37 20.33
CA GLU A 33 -11.05 15.77 18.93
C GLU A 33 -10.77 14.60 17.97
N ILE A 34 -9.78 13.75 18.28
CA ILE A 34 -9.49 12.50 17.55
C ILE A 34 -10.64 11.49 17.68
N LEU A 35 -11.21 11.31 18.87
CA LEU A 35 -12.36 10.43 19.10
C LEU A 35 -13.66 10.94 18.46
N SER A 36 -13.87 12.26 18.40
CA SER A 36 -15.03 12.83 17.69
C SER A 36 -14.88 12.69 16.17
N ASN A 37 -13.67 12.84 15.64
CA ASN A 37 -13.40 12.72 14.21
C ASN A 37 -13.51 11.27 13.69
N LEU A 38 -13.19 10.27 14.53
CA LEU A 38 -13.50 8.87 14.23
C LEU A 38 -15.00 8.58 14.27
N LYS A 39 -15.75 9.20 15.18
CA LYS A 39 -17.20 8.98 15.31
C LYS A 39 -17.97 9.42 14.05
N ASP A 40 -17.53 10.49 13.41
CA ASP A 40 -18.16 11.03 12.20
C ASP A 40 -17.81 10.25 10.92
N SER A 41 -16.74 9.45 10.91
CA SER A 41 -16.29 8.65 9.76
C SER A 41 -16.89 7.23 9.70
N ILE A 42 -17.67 6.81 10.71
CA ILE A 42 -18.12 5.41 10.88
C ILE A 42 -19.60 5.21 10.49
N VAL A 43 -20.32 6.26 10.13
CA VAL A 43 -21.73 6.16 9.71
C VAL A 43 -21.82 6.10 8.19
N GLU A 44 -21.57 4.92 7.63
CA GLU A 44 -22.25 4.35 6.45
C GLU A 44 -21.51 3.09 6.00
N ASN A 45 -21.88 1.93 6.56
CA ASN A 45 -22.14 0.73 5.74
C ASN A 45 -22.65 -0.47 6.56
N ILE A 46 -23.78 -0.98 6.06
CA ILE A 46 -24.26 -2.37 6.11
C ILE A 46 -25.03 -2.82 7.36
N HIS A 47 -26.33 -3.02 7.10
CA HIS A 47 -27.26 -3.84 7.85
C HIS A 47 -27.26 -5.31 7.35
N GLU A 48 -27.66 -6.20 8.25
CA GLU A 48 -28.13 -7.60 8.02
C GLU A 48 -27.11 -8.76 7.91
N ARG A 49 -26.98 -9.53 9.00
CA ARG A 49 -27.50 -10.92 9.16
C ARG A 49 -26.96 -11.51 10.47
N ARG A 50 -27.82 -11.60 11.48
CA ARG A 50 -27.47 -11.97 12.87
C ARG A 50 -27.70 -13.47 13.10
N GLU A 51 -26.84 -14.05 13.94
CA GLU A 51 -26.91 -15.36 14.62
C GLU A 51 -26.03 -16.52 14.09
N ARG A 52 -25.75 -16.68 12.79
CA ARG A 52 -24.64 -17.54 12.32
C ARG A 52 -23.35 -16.78 12.02
N ALA A 53 -23.45 -15.47 11.79
CA ALA A 53 -22.30 -14.60 11.54
C ALA A 53 -21.51 -14.29 12.82
N THR A 54 -22.10 -14.42 14.01
CA THR A 54 -21.46 -14.03 15.27
C THR A 54 -20.24 -14.88 15.62
N SER A 55 -20.25 -16.19 15.35
CA SER A 55 -19.07 -17.05 15.58
C SER A 55 -17.94 -16.75 14.60
N PHE A 56 -18.26 -16.58 13.31
CA PHE A 56 -17.30 -16.19 12.27
C PHE A 56 -16.74 -14.77 12.48
N ILE A 57 -17.58 -13.81 12.86
CA ILE A 57 -17.15 -12.45 13.21
C ILE A 57 -16.25 -12.50 14.46
N ASN A 58 -16.59 -13.31 15.47
CA ASN A 58 -15.77 -13.45 16.67
C ASN A 58 -14.43 -14.15 16.38
N SER A 59 -14.38 -15.14 15.46
CA SER A 59 -13.12 -15.76 15.04
C SER A 59 -12.25 -14.79 14.26
N LEU A 60 -12.83 -14.04 13.33
CA LEU A 60 -12.12 -13.00 12.57
C LEU A 60 -11.55 -11.92 13.50
N LYS A 61 -12.32 -11.45 14.50
CA LYS A 61 -11.82 -10.50 15.50
C LYS A 61 -10.67 -11.05 16.32
N LYS A 62 -10.73 -12.33 16.69
CA LYS A 62 -9.66 -12.99 17.42
C LYS A 62 -8.39 -13.12 16.57
N ASP A 63 -8.53 -13.45 15.30
CA ASP A 63 -7.40 -13.56 14.37
C ASP A 63 -6.77 -12.19 14.07
N LYS A 64 -7.58 -11.13 13.91
CA LYS A 64 -7.12 -9.74 13.81
C LYS A 64 -6.28 -9.32 15.03
N ILE A 65 -6.77 -9.58 16.23
CA ILE A 65 -6.04 -9.28 17.48
C ILE A 65 -4.72 -10.07 17.52
N ARG A 66 -4.76 -11.37 17.21
CA ARG A 66 -3.55 -12.22 17.22
C ARG A 66 -2.51 -11.78 16.20
N ASN A 67 -2.95 -11.38 15.00
CA ASN A 67 -2.06 -10.84 13.99
C ASN A 67 -1.44 -9.52 14.44
N LEU A 68 -2.22 -8.67 15.14
CA LEU A 68 -1.73 -7.41 15.68
C LEU A 68 -0.75 -7.63 16.84
N GLU A 69 -1.03 -8.56 17.74
CA GLU A 69 -0.11 -9.00 18.79
C GLU A 69 1.23 -9.45 18.20
N ARG A 70 1.21 -10.25 17.12
CA ARG A 70 2.40 -10.69 16.40
C ARG A 70 3.16 -9.52 15.78
N LEU A 71 2.47 -8.59 15.13
CA LEU A 71 3.10 -7.40 14.54
C LEU A 71 3.76 -6.52 15.61
N LEU A 72 3.14 -6.43 16.79
CA LEU A 72 3.61 -5.63 17.91
C LEU A 72 4.64 -6.36 18.77
N ASP A 73 4.99 -7.62 18.47
CA ASP A 73 5.86 -8.46 19.30
C ASP A 73 5.43 -8.48 20.77
N VAL A 74 4.15 -8.76 21.01
CA VAL A 74 3.57 -8.96 22.34
C VAL A 74 2.75 -10.24 22.36
N THR A 75 2.62 -10.83 23.54
CA THR A 75 1.88 -12.08 23.72
C THR A 75 0.85 -11.95 24.85
N LYS A 76 -0.01 -12.96 24.97
CA LYS A 76 -0.95 -13.08 26.09
C LYS A 76 -0.26 -13.09 27.46
N ARG A 77 1.03 -13.44 27.57
CA ARG A 77 1.79 -13.39 28.84
C ARG A 77 2.08 -11.95 29.28
N ASP A 78 2.20 -11.05 28.32
CA ASP A 78 2.48 -9.63 28.54
C ASP A 78 1.20 -8.85 28.90
N LEU A 79 0.02 -9.43 28.65
CA LEU A 79 -1.28 -8.80 28.90
C LEU A 79 -1.51 -8.56 30.40
N LYS A 80 -1.56 -7.30 30.81
CA LYS A 80 -1.86 -6.88 32.20
C LYS A 80 -3.30 -6.49 32.41
N LYS A 81 -3.95 -5.96 31.38
CA LYS A 81 -5.36 -5.55 31.43
C LYS A 81 -6.03 -5.80 30.09
N ALA A 82 -7.21 -6.42 30.12
CA ALA A 82 -8.12 -6.48 28.99
C ALA A 82 -9.51 -6.05 29.43
N ASP A 83 -9.98 -4.93 28.90
CA ASP A 83 -11.36 -4.47 29.07
C ASP A 83 -11.97 -4.14 27.70
N LYS A 84 -13.27 -3.83 27.66
CA LYS A 84 -14.01 -3.59 26.39
C LYS A 84 -13.39 -2.51 25.49
N LYS A 85 -12.66 -1.54 26.07
CA LYS A 85 -12.13 -0.39 25.34
C LYS A 85 -10.66 -0.57 24.99
N ASN A 86 -9.88 -1.25 25.83
CA ASN A 86 -8.42 -1.29 25.69
C ASN A 86 -7.83 -2.65 26.10
N TYR A 87 -6.76 -3.06 25.41
CA TYR A 87 -5.83 -4.09 25.87
C TYR A 87 -4.49 -3.45 26.21
N ILE A 88 -3.91 -3.82 27.35
CA ILE A 88 -2.65 -3.26 27.84
C ILE A 88 -1.66 -4.39 28.07
N TYR A 89 -0.56 -4.35 27.33
CA TYR A 89 0.57 -5.27 27.42
C TYR A 89 1.77 -4.56 28.03
N ILE A 90 2.48 -5.25 28.92
CA ILE A 90 3.76 -4.80 29.50
C ILE A 90 4.71 -6.00 29.45
N THR A 91 5.75 -5.87 28.64
CA THR A 91 6.82 -6.87 28.51
C THR A 91 7.77 -6.83 29.71
N GLU A 92 8.57 -7.88 29.89
CA GLU A 92 9.60 -7.94 30.94
C GLU A 92 10.66 -6.84 30.79
N ALA A 93 10.95 -6.41 29.57
CA ALA A 93 11.86 -5.30 29.27
C ALA A 93 11.26 -3.90 29.58
N GLY A 94 10.01 -3.83 30.06
CA GLY A 94 9.35 -2.57 30.41
C GLY A 94 8.72 -1.82 29.24
N ARG A 95 8.73 -2.39 28.02
CA ARG A 95 7.97 -1.87 26.86
C ARG A 95 6.48 -2.06 27.12
N MET A 96 5.72 -0.98 26.94
CA MET A 96 4.27 -0.95 27.15
C MET A 96 3.55 -0.72 25.82
N VAL A 97 2.51 -1.50 25.56
CA VAL A 97 1.68 -1.42 24.36
C VAL A 97 0.22 -1.34 24.79
N VAL A 98 -0.47 -0.26 24.42
CA VAL A 98 -1.90 -0.06 24.65
C VAL A 98 -2.60 -0.14 23.31
N VAL A 99 -3.47 -1.13 23.13
CA VAL A 99 -4.32 -1.28 21.95
C VAL A 99 -5.70 -0.77 22.31
N ASP A 100 -6.11 0.34 21.70
CA ASP A 100 -7.46 0.86 21.85
C ASP A 100 -8.39 0.27 20.80
N ARG A 101 -9.67 0.13 21.17
CA ARG A 101 -10.69 -0.50 20.35
C ARG A 101 -11.85 0.46 20.13
N ASP A 102 -12.40 0.38 18.93
CA ASP A 102 -13.56 1.18 18.56
C ASP A 102 -14.86 0.66 19.21
N MET A 103 -15.99 1.28 18.87
CA MET A 103 -17.31 0.89 19.38
C MET A 103 -17.74 -0.53 18.96
N TRP A 104 -17.12 -1.08 17.91
CA TRP A 104 -17.36 -2.44 17.42
C TRP A 104 -16.40 -3.46 18.04
N GLY A 105 -15.40 -3.00 18.81
CA GLY A 105 -14.39 -3.81 19.47
C GLY A 105 -13.22 -4.19 18.56
N ASP A 106 -13.07 -3.54 17.41
CA ASP A 106 -11.95 -3.72 16.50
C ASP A 106 -10.79 -2.80 16.92
N PRO A 107 -9.52 -3.25 16.86
CA PRO A 107 -8.38 -2.40 17.16
C PRO A 107 -8.32 -1.18 16.22
N CYS A 108 -8.23 0.02 16.78
CA CYS A 108 -8.21 1.27 16.00
C CYS A 108 -6.95 2.09 16.21
N THR A 109 -6.37 2.10 17.41
CA THR A 109 -5.08 2.75 17.69
C THR A 109 -4.19 1.90 18.58
N VAL A 110 -2.88 2.12 18.46
CA VAL A 110 -1.89 1.54 19.36
C VAL A 110 -0.97 2.64 19.88
N THR A 111 -0.83 2.71 21.20
CA THR A 111 0.20 3.50 21.87
C THR A 111 1.34 2.59 22.30
N ILE A 112 2.55 2.86 21.81
CA ILE A 112 3.77 2.12 22.16
C ILE A 112 4.67 3.04 22.98
N LYS A 113 5.01 2.64 24.20
CA LYS A 113 6.02 3.30 25.03
C LYS A 113 7.23 2.40 25.17
N GLU A 114 8.39 2.93 24.77
CA GLU A 114 9.67 2.25 24.85
C GLU A 114 10.74 3.24 25.34
N GLY A 115 11.29 2.98 26.53
CA GLY A 115 12.15 3.95 27.23
C GLY A 115 11.46 5.30 27.42
N ASN A 116 12.07 6.35 26.86
CA ASN A 116 11.57 7.73 26.89
C ASN A 116 10.71 8.11 25.67
N LYS A 117 10.51 7.19 24.72
CA LYS A 117 9.73 7.46 23.49
C LYS A 117 8.32 6.92 23.64
N VAL A 118 7.35 7.69 23.15
CA VAL A 118 5.95 7.30 23.04
C VAL A 118 5.52 7.51 21.59
N PHE A 119 4.96 6.47 20.98
CA PHE A 119 4.45 6.48 19.62
C PHE A 119 2.96 6.18 19.64
N LEU A 120 2.18 6.95 18.89
CA LEU A 120 0.78 6.65 18.61
C LEU A 120 0.66 6.26 17.13
N ARG A 121 -0.01 5.14 16.88
CA ARG A 121 -0.25 4.60 15.54
C ARG A 121 -1.74 4.33 15.34
N MET A 122 -2.24 4.60 14.15
CA MET A 122 -3.53 4.08 13.72
C MET A 122 -3.37 2.65 13.21
N VAL A 123 -4.30 1.79 13.61
CA VAL A 123 -4.36 0.40 13.14
C VAL A 123 -5.32 0.33 11.97
N LYS A 124 -4.86 -0.26 10.88
CA LYS A 124 -5.70 -0.60 9.74
C LYS A 124 -5.52 -2.07 9.41
N PHE A 125 -6.56 -2.68 8.84
CA PHE A 125 -6.53 -4.06 8.41
C PHE A 125 -6.80 -4.14 6.91
N PHE A 126 -6.01 -4.93 6.21
CA PHE A 126 -6.26 -5.29 4.82
C PHE A 126 -6.10 -6.80 4.67
N LYS A 127 -7.16 -7.48 4.23
CA LYS A 127 -7.24 -8.96 4.18
C LYS A 127 -6.82 -9.61 5.51
N ASP A 128 -7.35 -9.07 6.62
CA ASP A 128 -7.06 -9.48 8.01
C ASP A 128 -5.61 -9.33 8.50
N TYR A 129 -4.72 -8.78 7.67
CA TYR A 129 -3.38 -8.40 8.07
C TYR A 129 -3.38 -6.96 8.62
N PRO A 130 -2.84 -6.71 9.82
CA PRO A 130 -2.75 -5.38 10.42
C PRO A 130 -1.57 -4.57 9.87
N TYR A 131 -1.78 -3.27 9.74
CA TYR A 131 -0.77 -2.27 9.40
C TYR A 131 -0.84 -1.13 10.42
N LEU A 132 0.32 -0.52 10.68
CA LEU A 132 0.47 0.57 11.65
C LEU A 132 0.90 1.84 10.93
N PHE A 133 0.02 2.82 10.90
CA PHE A 133 0.30 4.11 10.26
C PHE A 133 0.48 5.22 11.30
N PRO A 134 1.21 6.29 10.96
CA PRO A 134 1.10 7.57 11.65
C PRO A 134 -0.37 7.99 11.76
N VAL A 135 -0.71 8.85 12.72
CA VAL A 135 -2.06 9.41 12.80
C VAL A 135 -2.27 10.37 11.63
N PHE A 136 -3.36 10.20 10.88
CA PHE A 136 -3.75 11.07 9.77
C PHE A 136 -5.27 11.27 9.75
N ASN A 137 -5.73 12.30 9.04
CA ASN A 137 -7.16 12.64 8.97
C ASN A 137 -7.84 11.84 7.86
N GLU A 138 -8.86 11.06 8.22
CA GLU A 138 -9.63 10.25 7.27
C GLU A 138 -10.97 10.85 6.86
N LYS A 139 -11.38 12.01 7.41
CA LYS A 139 -12.71 12.60 7.18
C LYS A 139 -13.09 12.77 5.70
N ASN A 140 -12.10 13.01 4.85
CA ASN A 140 -12.30 13.26 3.43
C ASN A 140 -11.96 12.05 2.55
N LEU A 141 -11.60 10.91 3.15
CA LEU A 141 -11.34 9.67 2.44
C LEU A 141 -12.65 8.94 2.24
N LYS A 142 -12.92 8.57 1.00
CA LYS A 142 -14.15 7.90 0.59
C LYS A 142 -13.83 6.59 -0.11
N GLY A 143 -14.76 5.66 0.02
CA GLY A 143 -14.70 4.37 -0.65
C GLY A 143 -13.91 3.31 0.10
N ASP A 144 -13.79 2.15 -0.52
CA ASP A 144 -13.21 0.95 0.06
C ASP A 144 -11.69 0.92 -0.11
N ILE A 145 -11.00 0.27 0.83
CA ILE A 145 -9.55 0.04 0.73
C ILE A 145 -9.32 -1.10 -0.27
N ILE A 146 -8.71 -0.78 -1.42
CA ILE A 146 -8.41 -1.75 -2.48
C ILE A 146 -6.99 -2.31 -2.38
N TYR A 147 -6.09 -1.60 -1.71
CA TYR A 147 -4.71 -2.01 -1.46
C TYR A 147 -4.12 -1.30 -0.25
N MET A 148 -3.20 -1.97 0.46
CA MET A 148 -2.49 -1.42 1.61
C MET A 148 -1.14 -2.13 1.79
N ASN A 149 -0.12 -1.37 2.16
CA ASN A 149 1.14 -1.88 2.71
C ASN A 149 1.68 -0.91 3.77
N ASP A 150 2.86 -1.15 4.34
CA ASP A 150 3.43 -0.32 5.42
C ASP A 150 3.66 1.16 5.05
N GLY A 151 3.74 1.47 3.75
CA GLY A 151 4.03 2.82 3.24
C GLY A 151 2.85 3.52 2.58
N GLU A 152 1.77 2.81 2.25
CA GLU A 152 0.66 3.38 1.49
C GLU A 152 -0.70 2.70 1.69
N ILE A 153 -1.76 3.47 1.45
CA ILE A 153 -3.14 3.02 1.45
C ILE A 153 -3.84 3.55 0.19
N TRP A 154 -4.53 2.69 -0.53
CA TRP A 154 -5.41 3.06 -1.64
C TRP A 154 -6.87 2.93 -1.24
N TYR A 155 -7.59 4.03 -1.31
CA TYR A 155 -9.04 4.10 -1.19
C TYR A 155 -9.66 4.29 -2.59
N ARG A 156 -10.79 3.62 -2.85
CA ARG A 156 -11.52 3.75 -4.12
C ARG A 156 -13.00 3.90 -3.88
N ASP A 157 -13.54 5.01 -4.36
CA ASP A 157 -14.97 5.26 -4.52
C ASP A 157 -15.34 5.12 -6.01
N LYS A 158 -16.61 5.35 -6.35
CA LYS A 158 -17.16 5.18 -7.70
C LYS A 158 -16.42 5.98 -8.77
N ASP A 159 -16.15 7.26 -8.48
CA ASP A 159 -15.62 8.22 -9.46
C ASP A 159 -14.22 8.75 -9.07
N VAL A 160 -13.69 8.34 -7.91
CA VAL A 160 -12.44 8.87 -7.34
C VAL A 160 -11.64 7.75 -6.69
N ALA A 161 -10.32 7.76 -6.89
CA ALA A 161 -9.37 6.99 -6.09
C ALA A 161 -8.46 7.95 -5.31
N THR A 162 -8.15 7.60 -4.07
CA THR A 162 -7.25 8.39 -3.21
C THR A 162 -6.13 7.51 -2.69
N LEU A 163 -4.89 7.89 -3.01
CA LEU A 163 -3.68 7.32 -2.44
C LEU A 163 -3.26 8.15 -1.24
N VAL A 164 -2.99 7.48 -0.12
CA VAL A 164 -2.32 8.05 1.05
C VAL A 164 -0.94 7.44 1.14
N LEU A 165 0.10 8.26 0.97
CA LEU A 165 1.50 7.88 1.11
C LEU A 165 2.02 8.38 2.46
N PHE A 166 2.91 7.61 3.09
CA PHE A 166 3.55 8.03 4.35
C PHE A 166 5.04 8.25 4.13
N LYS A 167 5.47 9.52 4.08
CA LYS A 167 6.88 9.90 3.97
C LYS A 167 7.33 10.55 5.26
N ASN A 168 8.30 9.95 5.94
CA ASN A 168 8.84 10.44 7.23
C ASN A 168 7.72 10.73 8.24
N GLU A 169 6.83 9.76 8.46
CA GLU A 169 5.70 9.87 9.41
C GLU A 169 4.62 10.90 9.05
N LYS A 170 4.70 11.51 7.86
CA LYS A 170 3.71 12.49 7.39
C LYS A 170 2.87 11.90 6.26
N PRO A 171 1.53 12.02 6.33
CA PRO A 171 0.66 11.61 5.25
C PRO A 171 0.74 12.61 4.09
N ASP A 172 0.74 12.08 2.88
CA ASP A 172 0.73 12.80 1.62
C ASP A 172 -0.38 12.21 0.74
N PHE A 173 -1.21 13.07 0.15
CA PHE A 173 -2.47 12.64 -0.46
C PHE A 173 -2.46 12.92 -1.96
N LEU A 174 -2.79 11.90 -2.74
CA LEU A 174 -3.01 12.01 -4.17
C LEU A 174 -4.45 11.57 -4.49
N THR A 175 -5.26 12.49 -4.99
CA THR A 175 -6.63 12.22 -5.43
C THR A 175 -6.69 12.16 -6.95
N ILE A 176 -7.26 11.08 -7.48
CA ILE A 176 -7.34 10.79 -8.91
C ILE A 176 -8.81 10.69 -9.31
N ASN A 177 -9.20 11.47 -10.31
CA ASN A 177 -10.53 11.37 -10.92
C ASN A 177 -10.57 10.18 -11.89
N LEU A 178 -11.59 9.33 -11.77
CA LEU A 178 -11.75 8.11 -12.57
C LEU A 178 -12.70 8.24 -13.77
N ASP A 179 -13.29 9.42 -14.01
CA ASP A 179 -14.31 9.68 -15.03
C ASP A 179 -13.90 9.19 -16.42
N LYS A 180 -12.64 9.40 -16.80
CA LYS A 180 -12.11 9.03 -18.11
C LYS A 180 -11.76 7.54 -18.24
N VAL A 181 -11.65 6.83 -17.12
CA VAL A 181 -11.23 5.43 -17.07
C VAL A 181 -12.35 4.52 -16.53
N LYS A 182 -13.60 5.00 -16.50
CA LYS A 182 -14.78 4.22 -16.06
C LYS A 182 -14.98 2.91 -16.79
N ALA A 183 -14.55 2.85 -18.06
CA ALA A 183 -14.67 1.66 -18.90
C ALA A 183 -13.51 0.65 -18.72
N PHE A 184 -12.47 1.00 -17.96
CA PHE A 184 -11.32 0.13 -17.76
C PHE A 184 -11.72 -1.11 -16.97
N LYS A 185 -11.13 -2.25 -17.32
CA LYS A 185 -11.18 -3.45 -16.48
C LYS A 185 -10.35 -3.25 -15.22
N GLU A 186 -10.54 -4.12 -14.23
CA GLU A 186 -9.85 -3.99 -12.94
C GLU A 186 -8.33 -3.99 -13.07
N ASP A 187 -7.77 -4.85 -13.93
CA ASP A 187 -6.33 -4.93 -14.19
C ASP A 187 -5.79 -3.67 -14.88
N GLU A 188 -6.53 -3.12 -15.85
CA GLU A 188 -6.20 -1.87 -16.53
C GLU A 188 -6.25 -0.68 -15.57
N LEU A 189 -7.27 -0.63 -14.71
CA LEU A 189 -7.42 0.41 -13.71
C LEU A 189 -6.29 0.39 -12.69
N LEU A 190 -5.90 -0.78 -12.18
CA LEU A 190 -4.78 -0.89 -11.24
C LEU A 190 -3.47 -0.41 -11.87
N LYS A 191 -3.23 -0.71 -13.16
CA LYS A 191 -2.08 -0.18 -13.90
C LYS A 191 -2.14 1.33 -14.07
N TYR A 192 -3.32 1.87 -14.36
CA TYR A 192 -3.53 3.31 -14.44
C TYR A 192 -3.22 4.01 -13.10
N LEU A 193 -3.72 3.48 -11.99
CA LEU A 193 -3.45 4.03 -10.65
C LEU A 193 -1.95 3.98 -10.30
N GLU A 194 -1.27 2.89 -10.65
CA GLU A 194 0.18 2.79 -10.46
C GLU A 194 0.96 3.80 -11.32
N ASN A 195 0.56 4.00 -12.58
CA ASN A 195 1.15 5.03 -13.44
C ASN A 195 0.96 6.43 -12.82
N CYS A 196 -0.25 6.76 -12.33
CA CYS A 196 -0.52 8.02 -11.64
C CYS A 196 0.37 8.21 -10.40
N LYS A 197 0.55 7.15 -9.59
CA LYS A 197 1.45 7.18 -8.43
C LYS A 197 2.89 7.42 -8.85
N ILE A 198 3.39 6.73 -9.88
CA ILE A 198 4.77 6.93 -10.36
C ILE A 198 4.96 8.38 -10.83
N LEU A 199 4.04 8.91 -11.64
CA LEU A 199 4.10 10.30 -12.12
C LEU A 199 4.06 11.31 -10.97
N TYR A 200 3.24 11.05 -9.95
CA TYR A 200 3.19 11.89 -8.75
C TYR A 200 4.50 11.89 -7.96
N LEU A 201 5.14 10.73 -7.83
CA LEU A 201 6.42 10.59 -7.13
C LEU A 201 7.59 11.14 -7.95
N GLU A 202 7.51 11.07 -9.28
CA GLU A 202 8.58 11.36 -10.22
C GLU A 202 8.32 12.62 -11.03
N LYS A 203 8.51 13.77 -10.39
CA LYS A 203 8.20 15.08 -10.99
C LYS A 203 8.83 15.30 -12.38
N LYS A 204 10.09 14.88 -12.58
CA LYS A 204 10.77 15.00 -13.89
C LYS A 204 10.05 14.23 -14.99
N LEU A 205 9.54 13.02 -14.69
CA LEU A 205 8.77 12.23 -15.65
C LEU A 205 7.38 12.83 -15.87
N SER A 206 6.74 13.33 -14.80
CA SER A 206 5.47 14.04 -14.90
C SER A 206 5.58 15.27 -15.81
N ASP A 207 6.57 16.13 -15.59
CA ASP A 207 6.79 17.35 -16.37
C ASP A 207 7.03 16.99 -17.86
N LEU A 208 7.89 16.01 -18.13
CA LEU A 208 8.15 15.54 -19.50
C LEU A 208 6.89 14.99 -20.20
N LEU A 209 6.15 14.10 -19.54
CA LEU A 209 5.03 13.40 -20.17
C LEU A 209 3.78 14.27 -20.27
N LEU A 210 3.42 14.97 -19.20
CA LEU A 210 2.14 15.65 -19.07
C LEU A 210 2.20 17.12 -19.51
N GLU A 211 3.30 17.83 -19.23
CA GLU A 211 3.41 19.26 -19.54
C GLU A 211 4.10 19.50 -20.89
N GLU A 212 5.28 18.92 -21.10
CA GLU A 212 6.05 19.11 -22.33
C GLU A 212 5.40 18.37 -23.51
N ARG A 213 5.13 17.07 -23.35
CA ARG A 213 4.55 16.22 -24.40
C ARG A 213 3.02 16.22 -24.45
N LYS A 214 2.36 16.74 -23.42
CA LYS A 214 0.89 16.85 -23.34
C LYS A 214 0.18 15.50 -23.53
N ILE A 215 0.78 14.44 -23.02
CA ILE A 215 0.21 13.09 -23.08
C ILE A 215 -0.87 12.99 -22.01
N ALA A 216 -2.07 12.58 -22.40
CA ALA A 216 -3.14 12.33 -21.46
C ALA A 216 -2.78 11.11 -20.59
N VAL A 217 -3.00 11.20 -19.28
CA VAL A 217 -2.59 10.13 -18.33
C VAL A 217 -3.26 8.81 -18.68
N GLU A 218 -4.52 8.85 -19.15
CA GLU A 218 -5.27 7.68 -19.62
C GLU A 218 -4.67 6.97 -20.83
N ASP A 219 -3.85 7.65 -21.63
CA ASP A 219 -3.16 7.06 -22.79
C ASP A 219 -1.78 6.47 -22.41
N ILE A 220 -1.31 6.71 -21.19
CA ILE A 220 -0.06 6.14 -20.68
C ILE A 220 -0.32 4.68 -20.30
N VAL A 221 0.24 3.78 -21.10
CA VAL A 221 0.15 2.35 -20.87
C VAL A 221 1.03 1.95 -19.69
N ARG A 222 2.26 2.48 -19.62
CA ARG A 222 3.23 2.08 -18.60
C ARG A 222 4.29 3.14 -18.35
N VAL A 223 4.65 3.33 -17.08
CA VAL A 223 5.83 4.09 -16.67
C VAL A 223 6.74 3.19 -15.83
N ARG A 224 8.02 3.13 -16.19
CA ARG A 224 9.07 2.41 -15.46
C ARG A 224 10.32 3.30 -15.37
N PRO A 225 11.27 3.00 -14.45
CA PRO A 225 12.48 3.80 -14.31
C PRO A 225 13.28 3.96 -15.61
N GLY A 226 13.33 2.92 -16.46
CA GLY A 226 14.10 2.92 -17.72
C GLY A 226 13.30 3.25 -18.98
N TYR A 227 11.97 3.25 -18.95
CA TYR A 227 11.16 3.60 -20.13
C TYR A 227 9.74 4.03 -19.76
N ALA A 228 9.11 4.78 -20.68
CA ALA A 228 7.67 5.02 -20.67
C ALA A 228 7.06 4.58 -22.00
N LEU A 229 5.83 4.09 -21.93
CA LEU A 229 5.09 3.58 -23.06
C LEU A 229 3.70 4.21 -23.04
N TYR A 230 3.32 4.87 -24.13
CA TYR A 230 2.01 5.48 -24.28
C TYR A 230 1.42 5.25 -25.67
N LYS A 231 0.09 5.32 -25.74
CA LYS A 231 -0.69 5.17 -26.96
C LYS A 231 -0.78 6.54 -27.64
N ASN A 232 -0.42 6.63 -28.93
CA ASN A 232 -0.62 7.88 -29.68
C ASN A 232 -2.04 7.96 -30.26
N ASN A 233 -2.51 6.85 -30.81
CA ASN A 233 -3.83 6.66 -31.38
C ASN A 233 -4.18 5.17 -31.34
N GLU A 234 -5.30 4.76 -31.91
CA GLU A 234 -5.75 3.35 -31.89
C GLU A 234 -4.74 2.33 -32.45
N LYS A 235 -3.74 2.77 -33.24
CA LYS A 235 -2.88 1.90 -34.04
C LYS A 235 -1.39 2.06 -33.77
N THR A 236 -0.96 2.99 -32.93
CA THR A 236 0.46 3.20 -32.67
C THR A 236 0.76 3.53 -31.23
N TYR A 237 1.93 3.08 -30.81
CA TYR A 237 2.50 3.26 -29.48
C TYR A 237 3.85 3.96 -29.60
N THR A 238 4.18 4.81 -28.64
CA THR A 238 5.50 5.43 -28.52
C THR A 238 6.18 4.91 -27.26
N ILE A 239 7.44 4.53 -27.42
CA ILE A 239 8.33 4.11 -26.35
C ILE A 239 9.37 5.22 -26.19
N LEU A 240 9.50 5.72 -24.96
CA LEU A 240 10.55 6.64 -24.54
C LEU A 240 11.51 5.86 -23.66
N LEU A 241 12.81 5.93 -23.94
CA LEU A 241 13.85 5.30 -23.13
C LEU A 241 14.60 6.33 -22.29
N PHE A 242 14.90 5.97 -21.06
CA PHE A 242 15.55 6.82 -20.10
C PHE A 242 16.87 6.24 -19.61
N ASP A 243 17.87 7.10 -19.41
CA ASP A 243 19.07 6.72 -18.66
C ASP A 243 18.78 6.59 -17.15
N GLN A 244 19.81 6.17 -16.41
CA GLN A 244 19.82 6.10 -14.95
C GLN A 244 19.53 7.45 -14.25
N PHE A 245 19.70 8.58 -14.96
CA PHE A 245 19.40 9.93 -14.48
C PHE A 245 18.03 10.44 -14.98
N LYS A 246 17.21 9.56 -15.56
CA LYS A 246 15.88 9.85 -16.11
C LYS A 246 15.90 10.89 -17.24
N ASN A 247 17.01 11.03 -17.95
CA ASN A 247 17.06 11.81 -19.18
C ASN A 247 16.54 10.95 -20.33
N LEU A 248 15.77 11.56 -21.24
CA LEU A 248 15.35 10.90 -22.47
C LEU A 248 16.57 10.64 -23.35
N CYS A 249 16.85 9.36 -23.64
CA CYS A 249 17.98 8.95 -24.46
C CYS A 249 17.57 8.58 -25.88
N ASP A 250 16.39 7.97 -26.03
CA ASP A 250 15.92 7.44 -27.30
C ASP A 250 14.39 7.36 -27.31
N GLU A 251 13.83 7.33 -28.51
CA GLU A 251 12.41 7.26 -28.78
C GLU A 251 12.14 6.48 -30.06
N PHE A 252 11.10 5.64 -30.04
CA PHE A 252 10.63 4.97 -31.24
C PHE A 252 9.15 4.62 -31.16
N THR A 253 8.56 4.39 -32.32
CA THR A 253 7.14 4.07 -32.46
C THR A 253 6.94 2.63 -32.92
N LEU A 254 5.93 1.97 -32.36
CA LEU A 254 5.49 0.63 -32.76
C LEU A 254 4.06 0.67 -33.28
N ARG A 255 3.76 -0.18 -34.26
CA ARG A 255 2.38 -0.36 -34.74
C ARG A 255 1.55 -1.27 -33.85
N LYS A 256 2.23 -2.07 -33.02
CA LYS A 256 1.61 -3.01 -32.10
C LYS A 256 2.60 -3.32 -30.98
N LEU A 257 2.11 -3.57 -29.77
CA LEU A 257 2.94 -4.10 -28.70
C LEU A 257 3.16 -5.61 -28.87
N PRO A 258 4.39 -6.11 -28.71
CA PRO A 258 4.63 -7.54 -28.69
C PRO A 258 3.89 -8.19 -27.52
N ASN A 259 3.40 -9.40 -27.71
CA ASN A 259 2.66 -10.13 -26.66
C ASN A 259 3.66 -10.72 -25.65
N LEU A 260 4.09 -9.89 -24.71
CA LEU A 260 5.10 -10.21 -23.71
C LEU A 260 4.56 -9.91 -22.32
N SER A 261 5.04 -10.65 -21.33
CA SER A 261 4.83 -10.30 -19.93
C SER A 261 5.48 -8.95 -19.60
N GLU A 262 5.08 -8.40 -18.46
CA GLU A 262 5.62 -7.15 -17.97
C GLU A 262 7.14 -7.19 -17.76
N ALA A 263 7.66 -8.26 -17.16
CA ALA A 263 9.10 -8.42 -16.96
C ALA A 263 9.84 -8.56 -18.30
N ALA A 264 9.26 -9.29 -19.25
CA ALA A 264 9.83 -9.41 -20.60
C ALA A 264 9.88 -8.07 -21.35
N LEU A 265 8.87 -7.20 -21.21
CA LEU A 265 8.92 -5.83 -21.76
C LEU A 265 10.00 -4.98 -21.09
N ASP A 266 10.19 -5.14 -19.77
CA ASP A 266 11.22 -4.40 -19.03
C ASP A 266 12.64 -4.76 -19.52
N VAL A 267 12.86 -6.02 -19.89
CA VAL A 267 14.12 -6.45 -20.55
C VAL A 267 14.19 -5.96 -22.00
N LEU A 268 13.14 -6.15 -22.80
CA LEU A 268 13.14 -5.76 -24.22
C LEU A 268 13.39 -4.26 -24.41
N PHE A 269 12.90 -3.44 -23.50
CA PHE A 269 13.06 -1.98 -23.51
C PHE A 269 14.19 -1.47 -22.62
N SER A 270 15.11 -2.34 -22.20
CA SER A 270 16.39 -1.89 -21.64
C SER A 270 17.29 -1.31 -22.74
N LEU A 271 18.10 -0.29 -22.40
CA LEU A 271 18.91 0.46 -23.37
C LEU A 271 19.80 -0.45 -24.23
N ASP A 272 20.56 -1.35 -23.61
CA ASP A 272 21.49 -2.26 -24.30
C ASP A 272 20.75 -3.18 -25.28
N ILE A 273 19.57 -3.68 -24.88
CA ILE A 273 18.77 -4.56 -25.72
C ILE A 273 18.17 -3.79 -26.89
N VAL A 274 17.65 -2.58 -26.67
CA VAL A 274 17.10 -1.73 -27.73
C VAL A 274 18.18 -1.37 -28.74
N GLU A 275 19.37 -0.96 -28.28
CA GLU A 275 20.50 -0.64 -29.15
C GLU A 275 20.88 -1.85 -30.02
N TYR A 276 20.98 -3.04 -29.42
CA TYR A 276 21.25 -4.26 -30.15
C TYR A 276 20.16 -4.57 -31.19
N VAL A 277 18.88 -4.53 -30.80
CA VAL A 277 17.72 -4.79 -31.67
C VAL A 277 17.70 -3.84 -32.87
N LYS A 278 17.94 -2.54 -32.64
CA LYS A 278 18.04 -1.52 -33.70
C LYS A 278 19.23 -1.79 -34.61
N SER A 279 20.40 -2.13 -34.07
CA SER A 279 21.61 -2.43 -34.86
C SER A 279 21.44 -3.60 -35.82
N LYS A 280 20.57 -4.56 -35.47
CA LYS A 280 20.24 -5.74 -36.29
C LYS A 280 19.02 -5.55 -37.19
N GLY A 281 18.31 -4.43 -37.07
CA GLY A 281 17.07 -4.17 -37.81
C GLY A 281 15.93 -5.13 -37.43
N TYR A 282 15.92 -5.63 -36.19
CA TYR A 282 14.86 -6.50 -35.69
C TYR A 282 13.62 -5.67 -35.35
N ALA A 283 12.44 -6.17 -35.73
CA ALA A 283 11.18 -5.48 -35.47
C ALA A 283 10.67 -5.82 -34.07
N PHE A 284 10.62 -4.85 -33.16
CA PHE A 284 10.20 -5.08 -31.77
C PHE A 284 8.86 -5.82 -31.65
N GLU A 285 7.94 -5.62 -32.60
CA GLU A 285 6.62 -6.26 -32.61
C GLU A 285 6.65 -7.79 -32.78
N ASN A 286 7.77 -8.33 -33.29
CA ASN A 286 7.92 -9.76 -33.60
C ASN A 286 8.56 -10.57 -32.47
N PHE A 287 8.99 -9.92 -31.37
CA PHE A 287 9.49 -10.63 -30.21
C PHE A 287 8.40 -11.49 -29.57
N LYS A 288 8.82 -12.67 -29.08
CA LYS A 288 7.97 -13.61 -28.35
C LYS A 288 8.60 -13.93 -27.02
N GLN A 289 7.77 -14.32 -26.06
CA GLN A 289 8.22 -14.89 -24.81
C GLN A 289 8.12 -16.42 -24.89
N ASP A 290 9.20 -17.09 -24.52
CA ASP A 290 9.29 -18.54 -24.33
C ASP A 290 9.83 -18.80 -22.92
N ASP A 291 8.95 -19.25 -22.02
CA ASP A 291 9.20 -19.36 -20.58
C ASP A 291 9.84 -18.08 -20.00
N ASP A 292 11.11 -18.19 -19.58
CA ASP A 292 11.92 -17.16 -18.93
C ASP A 292 12.82 -16.41 -19.92
N TYR A 293 12.46 -16.40 -21.20
CA TYR A 293 13.25 -15.79 -22.27
C TYR A 293 12.39 -14.94 -23.20
N ILE A 294 12.99 -13.86 -23.71
CA ILE A 294 12.54 -13.17 -24.91
C ILE A 294 13.32 -13.66 -26.12
N GLU A 295 12.61 -13.96 -27.20
CA GLU A 295 13.18 -14.56 -28.40
C GLU A 295 12.78 -13.81 -29.67
N TYR A 296 13.74 -13.73 -30.60
CA TYR A 296 13.52 -13.25 -31.95
C TYR A 296 13.82 -14.36 -32.96
N TRP A 297 12.82 -14.71 -33.76
CA TRP A 297 12.93 -15.75 -34.77
C TRP A 297 12.85 -15.15 -36.17
N GLN A 298 13.75 -15.59 -37.06
CA GLN A 298 13.76 -15.20 -38.47
C GLN A 298 13.65 -16.43 -39.37
N GLU A 299 13.01 -16.26 -40.51
CA GLU A 299 13.06 -17.23 -41.60
C GLU A 299 14.36 -17.02 -42.38
N ILE A 300 15.22 -18.03 -42.40
CA ILE A 300 16.47 -18.06 -43.16
C ILE A 300 16.37 -19.22 -44.14
N GLY A 301 16.06 -18.89 -45.40
CA GLY A 301 15.71 -19.89 -46.41
C GLY A 301 14.37 -20.56 -46.07
N SER A 302 14.40 -21.89 -45.89
CA SER A 302 13.23 -22.69 -45.48
C SER A 302 13.20 -23.02 -43.99
N LYS A 303 14.14 -22.49 -43.19
CA LYS A 303 14.24 -22.78 -41.77
C LYS A 303 13.95 -21.54 -40.94
N ARG A 304 13.17 -21.74 -39.87
CA ARG A 304 12.97 -20.75 -38.82
C ARG A 304 14.07 -20.90 -37.76
N VAL A 305 14.84 -19.85 -37.54
CA VAL A 305 16.01 -19.84 -36.63
C VAL A 305 15.85 -18.77 -35.57
N CYS A 306 16.15 -19.11 -34.31
CA CYS A 306 16.21 -18.15 -33.21
C CYS A 306 17.54 -17.40 -33.32
N VAL A 307 17.47 -16.12 -33.68
CA VAL A 307 18.66 -15.27 -33.89
C VAL A 307 19.00 -14.42 -32.68
N MET A 308 18.10 -14.35 -31.71
CA MET A 308 18.31 -13.71 -30.43
C MET A 308 17.47 -14.41 -29.37
N ARG A 309 18.10 -14.76 -28.26
CA ARG A 309 17.45 -15.25 -27.04
C ARG A 309 18.08 -14.53 -25.85
N CYS A 310 17.28 -13.84 -25.06
CA CYS A 310 17.72 -13.13 -23.87
C CYS A 310 16.88 -13.58 -22.68
N LYS A 311 17.51 -13.81 -21.54
CA LYS A 311 16.82 -14.23 -20.31
C LYS A 311 16.11 -13.03 -19.68
N ILE A 312 14.92 -13.26 -19.16
CA ILE A 312 14.11 -12.26 -18.43
C ILE A 312 14.72 -11.99 -17.05
#